data_AF-A0A932XG36-F1
#
_entry.id   AF-A0A932XG36-F1
#
_cell.length_a   1.000
_cell.length_b   1.000
_cell.length_c   1.000
_cell.angle_alpha   90.00
_cell.angle_beta   90.00
_cell.angle_gamma   90.00
#
_symmetry.space_group_name_H-M   'P 1'
#
loop_
_entity.id
_entity.type
_entity.pdbx_description
1 polymer ?
#
loop_
_entity_poly.entity_id
_entity_poly.type
_entity_poly.pdbx_seq_one_letter_code
_entity_poly.pdbx_strand_id
1 'polypeptide(L)'
;MDEVEPASVPDPITRSVIRHRLYAIVEEMGEVMLRTTYSQILNSSRDFSVAILDPRARLIAQADHIPVHVGALPTAVEAVRDRFGENVKPGDVFLLNDPYRGGSHLPDITAFVPVFDGGRHLFWTVVRAHHSDIGGATHG
;
A
#
# COMPACT_ATOMS: atom_id res chain seq x y z
N MET A 1 13.05 31.62 -13.97
CA MET A 1 11.84 30.91 -13.53
C MET A 1 11.50 30.03 -14.71
N ASP A 2 11.82 28.74 -14.62
CA ASP A 2 11.51 27.81 -15.72
C ASP A 2 10.00 27.62 -15.77
N GLU A 3 9.38 28.05 -16.86
CA GLU A 3 7.99 27.73 -17.18
C GLU A 3 7.87 26.21 -17.31
N VAL A 4 7.20 25.60 -16.34
CA VAL A 4 6.78 24.20 -16.47
C VAL A 4 5.67 24.18 -17.51
N GLU A 5 5.96 23.69 -18.71
CA GLU A 5 4.93 23.46 -19.72
C GLU A 5 3.79 22.61 -19.11
N PRO A 6 2.52 23.00 -19.30
CA PRO A 6 1.40 22.24 -18.78
C PRO A 6 1.43 20.85 -19.42
N ALA A 7 1.52 19.81 -18.60
CA ALA A 7 1.46 18.43 -19.07
C ALA A 7 0.21 18.25 -19.95
N SER A 8 0.40 17.77 -21.18
CA SER A 8 -0.70 17.50 -22.11
C SER A 8 -1.75 16.63 -21.43
N VAL A 9 -3.03 17.02 -21.51
CA VAL A 9 -4.13 16.24 -20.94
C VAL A 9 -4.06 14.81 -21.50
N PRO A 10 -3.91 13.77 -20.66
CA PRO A 10 -3.83 12.40 -21.15
C PRO A 10 -5.10 12.01 -21.92
N ASP A 11 -4.94 11.26 -23.01
CA ASP A 11 -6.06 10.71 -23.78
C ASP A 11 -7.06 10.01 -22.84
N PRO A 12 -8.36 10.39 -22.86
CA PRO A 12 -9.34 9.90 -21.89
C PRO A 12 -9.56 8.38 -21.96
N ILE A 13 -9.36 7.77 -23.14
CA ILE A 13 -9.45 6.32 -23.32
C ILE A 13 -8.27 5.66 -22.59
N THR A 14 -7.05 6.09 -22.88
CA THR A 14 -5.82 5.60 -22.24
C THR A 14 -5.88 5.75 -20.72
N ARG A 15 -6.31 6.92 -20.22
CA ARG A 15 -6.49 7.15 -18.79
C ARG A 15 -7.47 6.15 -18.17
N SER A 16 -8.58 5.90 -18.84
CA SER A 16 -9.59 4.95 -18.36
C SER A 16 -9.06 3.52 -18.35
N VAL A 17 -8.33 3.10 -19.38
CA VAL A 17 -7.72 1.76 -19.45
C VAL A 17 -6.71 1.58 -18.31
N ILE A 18 -5.80 2.52 -18.11
CA ILE A 18 -4.79 2.47 -17.04
C ILE A 18 -5.45 2.42 -15.67
N ARG A 19 -6.45 3.29 -15.42
CA ARG A 19 -7.17 3.34 -14.15
C ARG A 19 -7.82 1.99 -13.82
N HIS A 20 -8.57 1.40 -14.75
CA HIS A 20 -9.23 0.11 -14.50
C HIS A 20 -8.22 -1.04 -14.36
N ARG A 21 -7.08 -0.98 -15.07
CA ARG A 21 -6.01 -1.96 -14.86
C ARG A 21 -5.42 -1.89 -13.45
N LEU A 22 -5.18 -0.69 -12.92
CA LEU A 22 -4.68 -0.52 -11.56
C LEU A 22 -5.70 -1.00 -10.51
N TYR A 23 -6.99 -0.73 -10.71
CA TYR A 23 -8.04 -1.29 -9.84
C TYR A 23 -8.06 -2.82 -9.89
N ALA A 24 -8.06 -3.42 -11.09
CA ALA A 24 -8.07 -4.87 -11.24
C ALA A 24 -6.86 -5.54 -10.58
N ILE A 25 -5.67 -4.91 -10.64
CA ILE A 25 -4.47 -5.41 -9.93
C ILE A 25 -4.73 -5.44 -8.43
N VAL A 26 -5.29 -4.39 -7.85
CA VAL A 26 -5.53 -4.36 -6.40
C VAL A 26 -6.65 -5.33 -5.98
N GLU A 27 -7.67 -5.52 -6.81
CA GLU A 27 -8.67 -6.57 -6.59
C GLU A 27 -8.03 -7.96 -6.57
N GLU A 28 -7.13 -8.24 -7.51
CA GLU A 28 -6.38 -9.51 -7.56
C GLU A 28 -5.46 -9.68 -6.33
N MET A 29 -4.79 -8.61 -5.89
CA MET A 29 -4.03 -8.63 -4.62
C MET A 29 -4.91 -9.02 -3.44
N GLY A 30 -6.13 -8.49 -3.37
CA GLY A 30 -7.09 -8.82 -2.32
C GLY A 30 -7.58 -10.27 -2.39
N GLU A 31 -7.85 -10.77 -3.60
CA GLU A 31 -8.26 -12.16 -3.81
C GLU A 31 -7.14 -13.15 -3.44
N VAL A 32 -5.90 -12.82 -3.78
CA VAL A 32 -4.73 -13.61 -3.35
C VAL A 32 -4.68 -13.67 -1.82
N MET A 33 -4.81 -12.53 -1.13
CA MET A 33 -4.84 -12.48 0.33
C MET A 33 -5.92 -13.40 0.93
N LEU A 34 -7.14 -13.37 0.39
CA LEU A 34 -8.25 -14.22 0.84
C LEU A 34 -7.96 -15.70 0.64
N ARG A 35 -7.34 -16.08 -0.48
CA ARG A 35 -7.05 -17.48 -0.81
C ARG A 35 -5.86 -18.05 -0.06
N THR A 36 -4.90 -17.21 0.34
CA THR A 36 -3.65 -17.68 0.97
C THR A 36 -3.65 -17.53 2.49
N THR A 37 -4.56 -16.74 3.05
CA THR A 37 -4.59 -16.53 4.51
C THR A 37 -5.24 -17.70 5.25
N TYR A 38 -4.58 -18.15 6.33
CA TYR A 38 -5.17 -19.08 7.30
C TYR A 38 -6.02 -18.38 8.37
N SER A 39 -5.85 -17.06 8.54
CA SER A 39 -6.51 -16.31 9.61
C SER A 39 -7.97 -16.05 9.29
N GLN A 40 -8.87 -16.43 10.22
CA GLN A 40 -10.30 -16.14 10.11
C GLN A 40 -10.60 -14.63 10.12
N ILE A 41 -9.78 -13.86 10.82
CA ILE A 41 -9.84 -12.39 10.82
C ILE A 41 -9.67 -11.84 9.40
N LEU A 42 -8.81 -12.48 8.59
CA LEU A 42 -8.52 -12.03 7.23
C LEU A 42 -9.46 -12.65 6.20
N ASN A 43 -9.74 -13.96 6.23
CA ASN A 43 -10.57 -14.60 5.20
C ASN A 43 -12.07 -14.37 5.38
N SER A 44 -12.56 -14.18 6.61
CA SER A 44 -13.99 -14.05 6.91
C SER A 44 -14.36 -12.61 7.22
N SER A 45 -13.65 -11.97 8.15
CA SER A 45 -13.90 -10.57 8.51
C SER A 45 -13.29 -9.57 7.53
N ARG A 46 -12.38 -10.02 6.65
CA ARG A 46 -11.67 -9.19 5.67
C ARG A 46 -10.91 -8.01 6.29
N ASP A 47 -10.29 -8.26 7.44
CA ASP A 47 -9.53 -7.26 8.18
C ASP A 47 -8.12 -7.05 7.62
N PHE A 48 -8.08 -6.66 6.35
CA PHE A 48 -6.87 -6.26 5.65
C PHE A 48 -7.22 -5.17 4.64
N SER A 49 -6.19 -4.52 4.11
CA SER A 49 -6.35 -3.57 3.01
C SER A 49 -5.15 -3.65 2.10
N VAL A 50 -5.40 -3.58 0.80
CA VAL A 50 -4.39 -3.57 -0.25
C VAL A 50 -4.52 -2.29 -1.07
N ALA A 51 -3.37 -1.75 -1.48
CA ALA A 51 -3.33 -0.49 -2.22
C ALA A 51 -2.09 -0.36 -3.09
N ILE A 52 -2.20 0.52 -4.09
CA ILE A 52 -1.09 1.07 -4.85
C ILE A 52 -0.98 2.55 -4.55
N LEU A 53 0.21 2.99 -4.16
CA LEU A 53 0.56 4.39 -3.94
C LEU A 53 1.67 4.80 -4.91
N ASP A 54 1.74 6.07 -5.26
CA ASP A 54 2.87 6.59 -6.04
C ASP A 54 4.11 6.84 -5.15
N PRO A 55 5.28 7.19 -5.71
CA PRO A 55 6.51 7.39 -4.94
C PRO A 55 6.42 8.57 -3.95
N ARG A 56 5.43 9.46 -4.15
CA ARG A 56 5.12 10.59 -3.27
C ARG A 56 4.10 10.24 -2.20
N ALA A 57 3.78 8.95 -2.01
CA ALA A 57 2.80 8.45 -1.04
C ALA A 57 1.35 8.86 -1.33
N ARG A 58 1.00 9.21 -2.57
CA ARG A 58 -0.38 9.49 -2.95
C ARG A 58 -1.09 8.20 -3.34
N LEU A 59 -2.28 7.97 -2.79
CA LEU A 59 -3.11 6.81 -3.12
C LEU A 59 -3.54 6.85 -4.59
N ILE A 60 -3.27 5.76 -5.32
CA ILE A 60 -3.60 5.61 -6.75
C ILE A 60 -4.77 4.66 -6.94
N ALA A 61 -4.72 3.49 -6.29
CA ALA A 61 -5.77 2.48 -6.35
C ALA A 61 -5.84 1.71 -5.04
N GLN A 62 -7.03 1.22 -4.74
CA GLN A 62 -7.32 0.37 -3.59
C GLN A 62 -8.46 -0.59 -3.95
N ALA A 63 -8.56 -1.71 -3.26
CA ALA A 63 -9.77 -2.54 -3.28
C ALA A 63 -10.69 -2.15 -2.11
N ASP A 64 -11.95 -2.59 -2.16
CA ASP A 64 -12.99 -2.25 -1.18
C ASP A 64 -12.66 -2.83 0.20
N HIS A 65 -12.00 -2.01 1.02
CA HIS A 65 -11.49 -2.40 2.33
C HIS A 65 -11.68 -1.29 3.36
N ILE A 66 -11.27 -1.59 4.59
CA ILE A 66 -11.53 -0.83 5.81
C ILE A 66 -11.01 0.61 5.69
N PRO A 67 -11.89 1.64 5.75
CA PRO A 67 -11.49 3.04 5.54
C PRO A 67 -10.38 3.54 6.48
N VAL A 68 -10.33 3.05 7.73
CA VAL A 68 -9.29 3.45 8.70
C VAL A 68 -7.89 3.01 8.26
N HIS A 69 -7.76 1.86 7.59
CA HIS A 69 -6.47 1.42 7.06
C HIS A 69 -5.99 2.34 5.96
N VAL A 70 -6.86 2.59 4.98
CA VAL A 70 -6.58 3.35 3.76
C VAL A 70 -6.12 4.76 4.09
N GLY A 71 -6.79 5.44 5.02
CA GLY A 71 -6.46 6.81 5.40
C GLY A 71 -5.04 6.95 5.95
N ALA A 72 -4.49 5.89 6.54
CA ALA A 72 -3.17 5.90 7.17
C ALA A 72 -2.03 5.41 6.25
N LEU A 73 -2.35 4.78 5.10
CA LEU A 73 -1.33 4.24 4.17
C LEU A 73 -0.38 5.31 3.59
N PRO A 74 -0.84 6.52 3.21
CA PRO A 74 0.06 7.61 2.80
C PRO A 74 1.14 7.87 3.86
N THR A 75 0.73 8.16 5.10
CA THR A 75 1.64 8.40 6.22
C THR A 75 2.61 7.23 6.45
N ALA A 76 2.14 6.00 6.29
CA ALA A 76 2.98 4.81 6.44
C ALA A 76 4.05 4.70 5.35
N VAL A 77 3.71 5.02 4.08
CA VAL A 77 4.70 5.08 2.99
C VAL A 77 5.70 6.22 3.23
N GLU A 78 5.25 7.38 3.71
CA GLU A 78 6.13 8.49 4.08
C GLU A 78 7.12 8.05 5.17
N ALA A 79 6.65 7.31 6.17
CA ALA A 79 7.51 6.81 7.24
C ALA A 79 8.63 5.87 6.75
N VAL A 80 8.34 5.00 5.79
CA VAL A 80 9.36 4.16 5.12
C VAL A 80 10.32 5.04 4.33
N ARG A 81 9.79 5.97 3.52
CA ARG A 81 10.61 6.89 2.71
C ARG A 81 11.55 7.74 3.56
N ASP A 82 11.07 8.30 4.68
CA ASP A 82 11.88 9.13 5.56
C ASP A 82 12.97 8.32 6.27
N ARG A 83 12.70 7.03 6.56
CA ARG A 83 13.64 6.16 7.26
C ARG A 83 14.74 5.60 6.36
N PHE A 84 14.40 5.28 5.11
CA PHE A 84 15.29 4.57 4.19
C PHE A 84 15.77 5.44 3.02
N GLY A 85 14.98 6.41 2.58
CA GLY A 85 15.35 7.37 1.53
C GLY A 85 15.86 6.70 0.26
N GLU A 86 17.08 7.05 -0.14
CA GLU A 86 17.75 6.50 -1.33
C GLU A 86 18.14 5.03 -1.20
N ASN A 87 18.04 4.44 0.01
CA ASN A 87 18.33 3.03 0.25
C ASN A 87 17.17 2.10 -0.14
N VAL A 88 16.02 2.62 -0.57
CA VAL A 88 14.94 1.80 -1.14
C VAL A 88 15.39 1.26 -2.51
N LYS A 89 15.52 -0.05 -2.63
CA LYS A 89 16.00 -0.74 -3.85
C LYS A 89 14.97 -1.74 -4.39
N PRO A 90 15.07 -2.11 -5.69
CA PRO A 90 14.27 -3.19 -6.25
C PRO A 90 14.48 -4.50 -5.49
N GLY A 91 13.39 -5.19 -5.16
CA GLY A 91 13.41 -6.45 -4.42
C GLY A 91 13.30 -6.31 -2.91
N ASP A 92 13.35 -5.09 -2.36
CA ASP A 92 13.15 -4.87 -0.93
C ASP A 92 11.70 -5.13 -0.51
N VAL A 93 11.52 -5.52 0.76
CA VAL A 93 10.24 -5.56 1.44
C VAL A 93 10.40 -4.85 2.78
N PHE A 94 9.53 -3.87 3.05
CA PHE A 94 9.52 -3.12 4.31
C PHE A 94 8.31 -3.52 5.14
N LEU A 95 8.46 -3.51 6.47
CA LEU A 95 7.39 -3.77 7.42
C LEU A 95 7.24 -2.58 8.38
N LEU A 96 5.99 -2.20 8.68
CA LEU A 96 5.66 -1.15 9.65
C LEU A 96 4.39 -1.52 10.42
N ASN A 97 4.45 -1.37 11.74
CA ASN A 97 3.31 -1.42 12.63
C ASN A 97 3.32 -0.32 13.70
N ASP A 98 4.21 0.68 13.55
CA ASP A 98 4.31 1.82 14.48
C ASP A 98 3.05 2.70 14.39
N PRO A 99 2.22 2.77 15.46
CA PRO A 99 0.96 3.51 15.44
C PRO A 99 1.15 5.02 15.27
N TYR A 100 2.34 5.54 15.58
CA TYR A 100 2.65 6.96 15.44
C TYR A 100 3.16 7.32 14.05
N ARG A 101 3.44 6.33 13.21
CA ARG A 101 4.03 6.51 11.87
C ARG A 101 3.19 5.85 10.78
N GLY A 102 1.87 5.91 10.94
CA GLY A 102 0.91 5.43 9.95
C GLY A 102 0.33 4.05 10.23
N GLY A 103 0.71 3.36 11.32
CA GLY A 103 -0.05 2.23 11.86
C GLY A 103 -1.33 2.70 12.57
N SER A 104 -2.35 1.85 12.63
CA SER A 104 -3.59 2.13 13.41
C SER A 104 -3.43 1.68 14.86
N HIS A 105 -2.82 0.52 15.05
CA HIS A 105 -2.36 -0.03 16.33
C HIS A 105 -1.35 -1.16 16.04
N LEU A 106 -0.69 -1.67 17.08
CA LEU A 106 0.41 -2.65 16.92
C LEU A 106 0.04 -3.94 16.16
N PRO A 107 -1.18 -4.50 16.31
CA PRO A 107 -1.60 -5.66 15.52
C PRO A 107 -1.71 -5.45 14.00
N ASP A 108 -1.78 -4.21 13.52
CA ASP A 108 -1.88 -3.95 12.08
C ASP A 108 -0.49 -3.85 11.47
N ILE A 109 -0.06 -4.93 10.83
CA ILE A 109 1.24 -4.98 10.17
C ILE A 109 1.05 -4.59 8.71
N THR A 110 1.82 -3.60 8.27
CA THR A 110 1.84 -3.14 6.87
C THR A 110 3.13 -3.59 6.21
N ALA A 111 3.02 -4.28 5.08
CA ALA A 111 4.12 -4.61 4.19
C ALA A 111 4.11 -3.70 2.95
N PHE A 112 5.28 -3.24 2.54
CA PHE A 112 5.48 -2.36 1.39
C PHE A 112 6.51 -2.98 0.46
N VAL A 113 6.17 -3.07 -0.82
CA VAL A 113 7.08 -3.51 -1.86
C VAL A 113 7.18 -2.39 -2.90
N PRO A 114 8.37 -1.83 -3.14
CA PRO A 114 8.56 -0.80 -4.16
C PRO A 114 8.67 -1.45 -5.54
N VAL A 115 7.98 -0.87 -6.51
CA VAL A 115 7.94 -1.31 -7.90
C VAL A 115 8.80 -0.37 -8.75
N PHE A 116 9.76 -0.94 -9.46
CA PHE A 116 10.70 -0.21 -10.29
C PHE A 116 10.59 -0.62 -11.76
N ASP A 117 10.86 0.34 -12.66
CA ASP A 117 11.08 0.11 -14.08
C ASP A 117 12.21 1.01 -14.57
N GLY A 118 13.17 0.47 -15.33
CA GLY A 118 14.33 1.24 -15.81
C GLY A 118 15.11 1.98 -14.71
N GLY A 119 15.18 1.42 -13.50
CA GLY A 119 15.84 2.05 -12.34
C GLY A 119 15.03 3.17 -11.67
N ARG A 120 13.83 3.49 -12.17
CA ARG A 120 12.93 4.47 -11.59
C ARG A 120 11.90 3.79 -10.68
N HIS A 121 11.74 4.32 -9.48
CA HIS A 121 10.66 3.93 -8.59
C HIS A 121 9.33 4.48 -9.13
N LEU A 122 8.40 3.59 -9.46
CA LEU A 122 7.11 3.95 -10.04
C LEU A 122 5.97 3.90 -9.04
N PHE A 123 5.93 2.89 -8.17
CA PHE A 123 4.83 2.67 -7.24
C PHE A 123 5.30 1.98 -5.97
N TRP A 124 4.50 2.12 -4.91
CA TRP A 124 4.46 1.21 -3.79
C TRP A 124 3.25 0.30 -3.93
N THR A 125 3.43 -1.01 -3.85
CA THR A 125 2.35 -1.94 -3.53
C THR A 125 2.34 -2.18 -2.03
N VAL A 126 1.16 -2.09 -1.42
CA VAL A 126 1.02 -2.13 0.03
C VAL A 126 -0.06 -3.13 0.41
N VAL A 127 0.22 -3.90 1.45
CA VAL A 127 -0.78 -4.71 2.15
C VAL A 127 -0.68 -4.44 3.65
N ARG A 128 -1.81 -4.11 4.26
CA ARG A 128 -1.98 -4.08 5.72
C ARG A 128 -2.87 -5.23 6.12
N ALA A 129 -2.48 -6.01 7.11
CA ALA A 129 -3.30 -7.09 7.64
C ALA A 129 -3.28 -7.09 9.16
N HIS A 130 -4.45 -7.35 9.75
CA HIS A 130 -4.59 -7.48 11.19
C HIS A 130 -4.07 -8.85 11.66
N HIS A 131 -3.23 -8.82 12.68
CA HIS A 131 -2.74 -10.01 13.37
C HIS A 131 -3.49 -10.19 14.69
N SER A 132 -3.83 -11.43 15.05
CA SER A 132 -4.60 -11.69 16.27
C SER A 132 -3.79 -11.54 17.56
N ASP A 133 -2.48 -11.39 17.47
CA ASP A 133 -1.56 -11.29 18.60
C ASP A 133 -0.21 -10.76 18.10
N ILE A 134 0.46 -9.92 18.89
CA ILE A 134 1.80 -9.36 18.59
C ILE A 134 2.82 -9.59 19.73
N GLY A 135 2.50 -10.45 20.69
CA GLY A 135 3.33 -10.77 21.85
C GLY A 135 3.22 -9.74 22.99
N GLY A 136 2.03 -9.17 23.18
CA GLY A 136 1.76 -8.19 24.24
C GLY A 136 1.76 -8.79 25.66
N ALA A 137 1.48 -7.94 26.66
CA ALA A 137 1.38 -8.37 28.06
C ALA A 137 0.19 -9.30 28.33
N THR A 138 -0.81 -9.27 27.46
CA THR A 138 -1.95 -10.18 27.41
C THR A 138 -2.04 -10.77 26.02
N HIS A 139 -2.64 -11.95 25.91
CA HIS A 139 -2.93 -12.54 24.60
C HIS A 139 -3.97 -11.68 23.85
N GLY A 140 -3.82 -11.59 22.53
CA GLY A 140 -4.64 -10.73 21.67
C GLY A 140 -3.91 -9.52 21.12
#